data_AF-A0A8S3HNV0-F1
#
_entry.id   AF-A0A8S3HNV0-F1
#
_cell.length_a   1.000
_cell.length_b   1.000
_cell.length_c   1.000
_cell.angle_alpha   90.00
_cell.angle_beta   90.00
_cell.angle_gamma   90.00
#
_symmetry.space_group_name_H-M   'P 1'
#
loop_
_entity.id
_entity.type
_entity.pdbx_description
1 polymer ?
#
loop_
_entity_poly.entity_id
_entity_poly.type
_entity_poly.pdbx_seq_one_letter_code
_entity_poly.pdbx_strand_id
1 'polypeptide(L)'
;MGTTVEQLVIDPRSRFLEMKSLQPYSTTDEYLYAMKEDLADWLSNMYPEWRPITADSFLECLENGVLLCQHANNVNDAARKAYSLKLAPRPLSTSTLENCKYRPDARPQTFNARDNVSQFIKWSRRVVGVREVLMFESDDLILRKNEKHFLLCLLEIARYGSQFGVSVPAIIKLEDEIEREIQRDKQT
;
A
#
# COMPACT_ATOMS: atom_id res chain seq x y z
N MET A 1 -28.00 -14.94 -44.40
CA MET A 1 -27.09 -13.87 -44.84
C MET A 1 -26.90 -12.91 -43.67
N GLY A 2 -25.63 -12.72 -43.30
CA GLY A 2 -25.02 -11.75 -42.38
C GLY A 2 -25.87 -10.95 -41.38
N THR A 3 -25.64 -11.24 -40.11
CA THR A 3 -25.82 -10.37 -38.93
C THR A 3 -24.87 -9.16 -39.00
N THR A 4 -25.37 -7.94 -38.84
CA THR A 4 -24.56 -6.75 -38.52
C THR A 4 -24.75 -6.40 -37.05
N VAL A 5 -23.69 -6.66 -36.30
CA VAL A 5 -23.50 -6.37 -34.88
C VAL A 5 -23.38 -4.86 -34.70
N GLU A 6 -24.20 -4.28 -33.81
CA GLU A 6 -24.05 -2.91 -33.32
C GLU A 6 -22.63 -2.72 -32.77
N GLN A 7 -21.92 -1.74 -33.32
CA GLN A 7 -20.60 -1.36 -32.87
C GLN A 7 -20.71 -0.76 -31.47
N LEU A 8 -20.34 -1.54 -30.46
CA LEU A 8 -19.90 -1.02 -29.17
C LEU A 8 -18.79 0.00 -29.42
N VAL A 9 -19.10 1.27 -29.17
CA VAL A 9 -18.11 2.35 -29.12
C VAL A 9 -17.21 2.05 -27.93
N ILE A 10 -16.13 1.32 -28.19
CA ILE A 10 -15.06 1.10 -27.22
C ILE A 10 -14.40 2.46 -26.98
N ASP A 11 -14.57 3.00 -25.78
CA ASP A 11 -13.90 4.23 -25.35
C ASP A 11 -12.38 4.10 -25.61
N PRO A 12 -11.76 5.04 -26.36
CA PRO A 12 -10.32 5.04 -26.58
C PRO A 12 -9.48 5.00 -25.29
N ARG A 13 -10.01 5.49 -24.15
CA ARG A 13 -9.38 5.38 -22.83
C ARG A 13 -9.39 3.95 -22.29
N SER A 14 -10.41 3.17 -22.61
CA SER A 14 -10.51 1.75 -22.24
C SER A 14 -9.42 0.92 -22.94
N ARG A 15 -9.16 1.19 -24.23
CA ARG A 15 -8.04 0.56 -24.96
C ARG A 15 -6.67 1.00 -24.45
N PHE A 16 -6.52 2.23 -23.99
CA PHE A 16 -5.25 2.72 -23.45
C PHE A 16 -4.89 2.05 -22.11
N LEU A 17 -5.91 1.64 -21.35
CA LEU A 17 -5.75 0.85 -20.12
C LEU A 17 -5.50 -0.64 -20.44
N GLU A 18 -6.18 -1.23 -21.44
CA GLU A 18 -5.96 -2.62 -21.88
C GLU A 18 -4.64 -2.86 -22.65
N MET A 19 -4.04 -1.84 -23.28
CA MET A 19 -2.79 -2.00 -24.05
C MET A 19 -1.53 -1.67 -23.26
N LYS A 20 -1.64 -1.09 -22.07
CA LYS A 20 -0.52 -1.02 -21.10
C LYS A 20 -0.43 -2.28 -20.24
N SER A 21 -1.47 -3.10 -20.20
CA SER A 21 -1.44 -4.41 -19.57
C SER A 21 -0.73 -5.44 -20.46
N LEU A 22 0.21 -6.16 -19.85
CA LEU A 22 0.91 -7.37 -20.34
C LEU A 22 2.21 -7.19 -21.13
N GLN A 23 2.96 -6.09 -20.97
CA GLN A 23 4.42 -6.20 -21.16
C GLN A 23 5.03 -6.59 -19.82
N PRO A 24 5.70 -7.75 -19.70
CA PRO A 24 6.52 -8.04 -18.54
C PRO A 24 7.51 -6.89 -18.35
N TYR A 25 7.61 -6.35 -17.13
CA TYR A 25 8.65 -5.36 -16.83
C TYR A 25 9.99 -5.92 -17.27
N SER A 26 10.72 -5.14 -18.07
CA SER A 26 11.95 -5.63 -18.68
C SER A 26 13.07 -5.75 -17.66
N THR A 27 12.95 -5.03 -16.54
CA THR A 27 13.88 -5.06 -15.41
C THR A 27 13.17 -5.00 -14.05
N THR A 28 13.86 -5.44 -13.01
CA THR A 28 13.43 -5.28 -11.61
C THR A 28 13.22 -3.79 -11.25
N ASP A 29 14.03 -2.89 -11.80
CA ASP A 29 13.98 -1.47 -11.47
C ASP A 29 12.71 -0.80 -12.02
N GLU A 30 12.29 -1.15 -13.24
CA GLU A 30 11.02 -0.68 -13.81
C GLU A 30 9.82 -1.15 -12.98
N TYR A 31 9.85 -2.41 -12.53
CA TYR A 31 8.81 -2.95 -11.65
C TYR A 31 8.75 -2.20 -10.31
N LEU A 32 9.90 -1.98 -9.67
CA LEU A 32 9.97 -1.23 -8.41
C LEU A 32 9.54 0.22 -8.59
N TYR A 33 9.85 0.84 -9.73
CA TYR A 33 9.41 2.19 -10.04
C TYR A 33 7.88 2.26 -10.18
N ALA A 34 7.27 1.34 -10.93
CA ALA A 34 5.81 1.27 -11.06
C ALA A 34 5.11 1.02 -9.71
N MET A 35 5.69 0.17 -8.85
CA MET A 35 5.20 0.01 -7.47
C MET A 35 5.30 1.30 -6.65
N LYS A 36 6.41 2.04 -6.77
CA LYS A 36 6.58 3.32 -6.09
C LYS A 36 5.57 4.35 -6.58
N GLU A 37 5.31 4.41 -7.88
CA GLU A 37 4.30 5.30 -8.47
C GLU A 37 2.91 5.04 -7.87
N ASP A 38 2.45 3.79 -7.87
CA ASP A 38 1.14 3.42 -7.31
C ASP A 38 1.04 3.70 -5.80
N LEU A 39 2.09 3.38 -5.04
CA LEU A 39 2.13 3.66 -3.60
C LEU A 39 2.21 5.18 -3.30
N ALA A 40 2.92 5.94 -4.14
CA ALA A 40 3.03 7.40 -4.02
C ALA A 40 1.68 8.07 -4.28
N ASP A 41 0.98 7.66 -5.34
CA ASP A 41 -0.36 8.15 -5.66
C ASP A 41 -1.34 7.80 -4.55
N TRP A 42 -1.29 6.57 -4.03
CA TRP A 42 -2.14 6.13 -2.94
C TRP A 42 -1.94 6.96 -1.67
N LEU A 43 -0.70 7.13 -1.21
CA LEU A 43 -0.40 7.92 -0.01
C LEU A 43 -0.72 9.41 -0.21
N SER A 44 -0.44 9.98 -1.39
CA SER A 44 -0.76 11.38 -1.70
C SER A 44 -2.26 11.66 -1.64
N ASN A 45 -3.08 10.72 -2.12
CA ASN A 45 -4.54 10.84 -2.05
C ASN A 45 -5.08 10.70 -0.63
N MET A 46 -4.43 9.88 0.21
CA MET A 46 -4.82 9.66 1.60
C MET A 46 -4.45 10.83 2.51
N TYR A 47 -3.33 11.51 2.22
CA TYR A 47 -2.75 12.54 3.07
C TYR A 47 -2.50 13.83 2.26
N PRO A 48 -3.56 14.51 1.79
CA PRO A 48 -3.44 15.70 0.93
C PRO A 48 -2.81 16.92 1.64
N GLU A 49 -2.74 16.91 2.96
CA GLU A 49 -2.03 17.91 3.77
C GLU A 49 -0.50 17.77 3.72
N TRP A 50 0.00 16.61 3.30
CA TRP A 50 1.41 16.41 3.03
C TRP A 50 1.78 16.96 1.65
N ARG A 51 3.07 17.25 1.45
CA ARG A 51 3.56 17.58 0.11
C ARG A 51 3.26 16.40 -0.84
N PRO A 52 2.92 16.67 -2.12
CA PRO A 52 2.70 15.60 -3.09
C PRO A 52 3.88 14.62 -3.13
N ILE A 53 3.57 13.33 -3.09
CA ILE A 53 4.53 12.24 -3.16
C ILE A 53 4.52 11.71 -4.59
N THR A 54 5.69 11.62 -5.19
CA THR A 54 5.92 11.05 -6.52
C THR A 54 6.80 9.81 -6.40
N ALA A 55 6.89 8.98 -7.44
CA ALA A 55 7.80 7.84 -7.46
C ALA A 55 9.26 8.23 -7.14
N ASP A 56 9.72 9.37 -7.65
CA ASP A 56 11.08 9.89 -7.43
C ASP A 56 11.30 10.38 -6.00
N SER A 57 10.30 11.04 -5.41
CA SER A 57 10.39 11.60 -4.05
C SER A 57 9.91 10.64 -2.97
N PHE A 58 9.43 9.44 -3.35
CA PHE A 58 8.71 8.52 -2.48
C PHE A 58 9.48 8.20 -1.20
N LEU A 59 10.71 7.75 -1.34
CA LEU A 59 11.51 7.33 -0.21
C LEU A 59 12.01 8.53 0.62
N GLU A 60 12.25 9.68 -0.01
CA GLU A 60 12.63 10.92 0.69
C GLU A 60 11.48 11.42 1.57
N CYS A 61 10.24 11.36 1.08
CA CYS A 61 9.07 11.76 1.85
C CYS A 61 8.84 10.87 3.08
N LEU A 62 9.25 9.60 3.01
CA LEU A 62 8.95 8.59 4.03
C LEU A 62 10.10 8.33 5.01
N GLU A 63 11.34 8.74 4.69
CA GLU A 63 12.53 8.35 5.46
C GLU A 63 12.63 8.95 6.86
N ASN A 64 11.86 10.01 7.15
CA ASN A 64 11.75 10.52 8.52
C ASN A 64 10.80 9.69 9.41
N GLY A 65 10.08 8.73 8.81
CA GLY A 65 9.16 7.82 9.46
C GLY A 65 7.86 8.43 9.99
N VAL A 66 7.65 9.73 9.85
CA VAL A 66 6.48 10.42 10.43
C VAL A 66 5.20 9.99 9.72
N LEU A 67 5.16 10.10 8.40
CA LEU A 67 4.00 9.69 7.61
C LEU A 67 3.70 8.19 7.76
N LEU A 68 4.74 7.35 7.87
CA LEU A 68 4.57 5.91 8.12
C LEU A 68 3.84 5.65 9.45
N CYS A 69 4.26 6.34 10.51
CA CYS A 69 3.64 6.18 11.83
C CYS A 69 2.22 6.77 11.87
N GLN A 70 1.98 7.88 11.17
CA GLN A 70 0.64 8.42 10.98
C GLN A 70 -0.27 7.43 10.27
N HIS A 71 0.21 6.81 9.19
CA HIS A 71 -0.55 5.82 8.45
C HIS A 71 -0.88 4.59 9.29
N ALA A 72 0.08 4.06 10.04
CA ALA A 72 -0.16 2.98 11.01
C ALA A 72 -1.28 3.33 12.01
N ASN A 73 -1.28 4.55 12.55
CA ASN A 73 -2.31 4.99 13.49
C ASN A 73 -3.67 5.18 12.84
N ASN A 74 -3.72 5.68 11.61
CA ASN A 74 -4.97 5.77 10.84
C ASN A 74 -5.58 4.39 10.57
N VAL A 75 -4.75 3.39 10.24
CA VAL A 75 -5.20 1.99 10.08
C VAL A 75 -5.76 1.45 11.40
N ASN A 76 -5.09 1.69 12.54
CA ASN A 76 -5.62 1.32 13.85
C ASN A 76 -6.98 1.97 14.14
N ASP A 77 -7.14 3.27 13.81
CA ASP A 77 -8.39 4.01 14.04
C ASP A 77 -9.52 3.48 13.16
N ALA A 78 -9.24 3.19 11.89
CA ALA A 78 -10.19 2.53 11.00
C ALA A 78 -10.61 1.17 11.54
N ALA A 79 -9.66 0.35 12.02
CA ALA A 79 -9.96 -0.93 12.64
C ALA A 79 -10.85 -0.78 13.87
N ARG A 80 -10.51 0.11 14.82
CA ARG A 80 -11.35 0.40 16.00
C ARG A 80 -12.76 0.81 15.61
N LYS A 81 -12.90 1.67 14.61
CA LYS A 81 -14.20 2.11 14.09
C LYS A 81 -14.98 0.94 13.50
N ALA A 82 -14.38 0.12 12.65
CA ALA A 82 -15.00 -1.05 12.05
C ALA A 82 -15.49 -2.05 13.12
N TYR A 83 -14.72 -2.25 14.20
CA TYR A 83 -15.12 -3.07 15.34
C TYR A 83 -16.33 -2.50 16.08
N SER A 84 -16.30 -1.21 16.39
CA SER A 84 -17.42 -0.54 17.08
C SER A 84 -18.73 -0.64 16.30
N LEU A 85 -18.63 -0.67 14.96
CA LEU A 85 -19.76 -0.79 14.04
C LEU A 85 -20.13 -2.24 13.69
N LYS A 86 -19.42 -3.24 14.22
CA LYS A 86 -19.57 -4.68 13.88
C LYS A 86 -19.43 -4.97 12.38
N LEU A 87 -18.61 -4.20 11.67
CA LEU A 87 -18.33 -4.35 10.24
C LEU A 87 -17.05 -5.16 9.97
N ALA A 88 -16.22 -5.37 10.99
CA ALA A 88 -14.94 -6.05 10.82
C ALA A 88 -15.13 -7.57 10.58
N PRO A 89 -14.42 -8.16 9.60
CA PRO A 89 -14.61 -9.56 9.19
C PRO A 89 -14.16 -10.60 10.23
N ARG A 90 -13.27 -10.21 11.16
CA ARG A 90 -12.80 -11.07 12.25
C ARG A 90 -12.64 -10.27 13.53
N PRO A 91 -13.01 -10.80 14.70
CA PRO A 91 -12.73 -10.15 15.97
C PRO A 91 -11.21 -10.06 16.18
N LEU A 92 -10.64 -8.85 16.11
CA LEU A 92 -9.33 -8.58 16.72
C LEU A 92 -9.57 -8.23 18.19
N SER A 93 -8.64 -8.64 19.04
CA SER A 93 -8.54 -8.09 20.37
C SER A 93 -8.15 -6.61 20.25
N THR A 94 -9.04 -5.68 20.59
CA THR A 94 -8.73 -4.24 20.50
C THR A 94 -7.53 -3.82 21.36
N SER A 95 -7.19 -4.62 22.38
CA SER A 95 -5.97 -4.45 23.18
C SER A 95 -4.66 -4.64 22.39
N THR A 96 -4.71 -5.19 21.17
CA THR A 96 -3.53 -5.36 20.30
C THR A 96 -3.31 -4.20 19.33
N LEU A 97 -4.27 -3.27 19.20
CA LEU A 97 -4.15 -2.09 18.34
C LEU A 97 -3.38 -0.97 19.06
N GLU A 98 -2.14 -1.22 19.50
CA GLU A 98 -1.31 -0.15 20.08
C GLU A 98 -0.91 0.83 18.97
N ASN A 99 -1.06 2.13 19.22
CA ASN A 99 -0.63 3.17 18.30
C ASN A 99 0.89 3.20 18.18
N CYS A 100 1.36 3.41 16.95
CA CYS A 100 2.74 3.70 16.65
C CYS A 100 3.12 5.06 17.27
N LYS A 101 4.05 5.03 18.24
CA LYS A 101 4.60 6.23 18.87
C LYS A 101 5.71 6.79 17.98
N TYR A 102 5.68 8.10 17.73
CA TYR A 102 6.66 8.75 16.85
C TYR A 102 6.90 10.21 17.26
N ARG A 103 8.03 10.77 16.79
CA ARG A 103 8.41 12.18 16.94
C ARG A 103 8.06 12.94 15.67
N PRO A 104 7.14 13.91 15.71
CA PRO A 104 6.67 14.62 14.50
C PRO A 104 7.72 15.57 13.90
N ASP A 105 8.69 15.99 14.70
CA ASP A 105 9.79 16.89 14.32
C ASP A 105 11.05 16.16 13.82
N ALA A 106 10.97 14.83 13.64
CA ALA A 106 12.08 14.04 13.14
C ALA A 106 12.52 14.51 11.76
N ARG A 107 13.80 14.83 11.63
CA ARG A 107 14.42 15.17 10.34
C ARG A 107 14.94 13.90 9.66
N PRO A 108 14.93 13.84 8.32
CA PRO A 108 15.57 12.77 7.57
C PRO A 108 17.00 12.45 8.04
N GLN A 109 17.40 11.17 7.91
CA GLN A 109 18.76 10.69 8.21
C GLN A 109 19.23 10.92 9.66
N THR A 110 18.31 11.17 10.60
CA THR A 110 18.63 11.32 12.03
C THR A 110 18.34 10.04 12.83
N PHE A 111 18.86 9.97 14.06
CA PHE A 111 18.48 8.93 15.01
C PHE A 111 16.97 8.93 15.29
N ASN A 112 16.33 10.10 15.35
CA ASN A 112 14.89 10.22 15.55
C ASN A 112 14.09 9.65 14.36
N ALA A 113 14.58 9.83 13.13
CA ALA A 113 13.99 9.20 11.95
C ALA A 113 14.11 7.67 12.01
N ARG A 114 15.30 7.15 12.37
CA ARG A 114 15.50 5.71 12.58
C ARG A 114 14.57 5.14 13.64
N ASP A 115 14.35 5.88 14.73
CA ASP A 115 13.45 5.47 15.81
C ASP A 115 11.99 5.43 15.32
N ASN A 116 11.52 6.47 14.63
CA ASN A 116 10.19 6.47 14.01
C ASN A 116 9.97 5.27 13.08
N VAL A 117 10.89 5.03 12.14
CA VAL A 117 10.82 3.89 11.21
C VAL A 117 10.85 2.56 11.97
N SER A 118 11.67 2.46 13.02
CA SER A 118 11.72 1.26 13.88
C SER A 118 10.41 1.03 14.64
N GLN A 119 9.73 2.09 15.07
CA GLN A 119 8.43 2.00 15.70
C GLN A 119 7.35 1.53 14.72
N PHE A 120 7.38 2.02 13.48
CA PHE A 120 6.51 1.53 12.41
C PHE A 120 6.76 0.04 12.12
N ILE A 121 8.02 -0.38 11.95
CA ILE A 121 8.41 -1.78 11.75
C ILE A 121 7.88 -2.69 12.88
N LYS A 122 7.98 -2.24 14.15
CA LYS A 122 7.43 -2.99 15.30
C LYS A 122 5.91 -3.12 15.20
N TRP A 123 5.22 -2.04 14.82
CA TRP A 123 3.77 -2.05 14.64
C TRP A 123 3.35 -2.99 13.50
N SER A 124 4.00 -2.93 12.34
CA SER A 124 3.69 -3.80 11.18
C SER A 124 3.84 -5.29 11.54
N ARG A 125 4.87 -5.64 12.32
CA ARG A 125 5.06 -7.01 12.79
C ARG A 125 3.97 -7.46 13.77
N ARG A 126 3.63 -6.61 14.76
CA ARG A 126 2.76 -7.01 15.88
C ARG A 126 1.28 -6.91 15.57
N VAL A 127 0.87 -5.86 14.86
CA VAL A 127 -0.54 -5.52 14.63
C VAL A 127 -1.03 -6.10 13.31
N VAL A 128 -0.26 -5.87 12.25
CA VAL A 128 -0.60 -6.36 10.90
C VAL A 128 -0.22 -7.83 10.74
N GLY A 129 0.87 -8.27 11.38
CA GLY A 129 1.36 -9.65 11.23
C GLY A 129 2.15 -9.85 9.93
N VAL A 130 2.82 -8.80 9.44
CA VAL A 130 3.66 -8.89 8.23
C VAL A 130 4.73 -9.96 8.46
N ARG A 131 4.83 -10.91 7.51
CA ARG A 131 5.79 -12.02 7.58
C ARG A 131 7.22 -11.49 7.54
N GLU A 132 8.14 -12.10 8.31
CA GLU A 132 9.55 -11.65 8.37
C GLU A 132 10.23 -11.61 7.00
N VAL A 133 9.87 -12.49 6.07
CA VAL A 133 10.39 -12.48 4.68
C VAL A 133 10.01 -11.23 3.88
N LEU A 134 9.00 -10.48 4.32
CA LEU A 134 8.55 -9.22 3.72
C LEU A 134 8.93 -8.00 4.57
N MET A 135 9.48 -8.21 5.76
CA MET A 135 9.90 -7.12 6.64
C MET A 135 11.18 -6.48 6.12
N PHE A 136 11.34 -5.19 6.45
CA PHE A 136 12.51 -4.38 6.13
C PHE A 136 13.13 -3.82 7.41
N GLU A 137 14.36 -3.34 7.33
CA GLU A 137 15.07 -2.66 8.40
C GLU A 137 15.03 -1.13 8.25
N SER A 138 15.24 -0.39 9.33
CA SER A 138 15.24 1.09 9.26
C SER A 138 16.32 1.63 8.32
N ASP A 139 17.47 0.96 8.24
CA ASP A 139 18.55 1.31 7.33
C ASP A 139 18.22 0.99 5.85
N ASP A 140 17.30 0.07 5.56
CA ASP A 140 16.87 -0.20 4.17
C ASP A 140 16.22 1.03 3.55
N LEU A 141 15.38 1.71 4.33
CA LEU A 141 14.73 2.94 3.92
C LEU A 141 15.70 4.12 3.97
N ILE A 142 16.41 4.32 5.09
CA ILE A 142 17.20 5.53 5.35
C ILE A 142 18.49 5.57 4.51
N LEU A 143 19.11 4.41 4.26
CA LEU A 143 20.34 4.31 3.47
C LEU A 143 20.09 3.80 2.04
N ARG A 144 18.82 3.66 1.63
CA ARG A 144 18.42 3.19 0.29
C ARG A 144 19.04 1.83 -0.09
N LYS A 145 19.20 0.94 0.88
CA LYS A 145 19.86 -0.36 0.65
C LYS A 145 18.93 -1.39 0.00
N ASN A 146 17.64 -1.37 0.34
CA ASN A 146 16.70 -2.42 -0.08
C ASN A 146 15.27 -1.88 -0.13
N GLU A 147 14.97 -1.16 -1.21
CA GLU A 147 13.65 -0.55 -1.43
C GLU A 147 12.55 -1.61 -1.55
N LYS A 148 12.87 -2.77 -2.16
CA LYS A 148 11.89 -3.84 -2.45
C LYS A 148 11.13 -4.29 -1.20
N HIS A 149 11.83 -4.61 -0.11
CA HIS A 149 11.17 -5.11 1.10
C HIS A 149 10.31 -4.02 1.75
N PHE A 150 10.73 -2.75 1.67
CA PHE A 150 9.93 -1.63 2.12
C PHE A 150 8.60 -1.50 1.34
N LEU A 151 8.65 -1.57 0.01
CA LEU A 151 7.44 -1.50 -0.84
C LEU A 151 6.50 -2.69 -0.57
N LEU A 152 7.04 -3.90 -0.47
CA LEU A 152 6.25 -5.10 -0.19
C LEU A 152 5.57 -5.03 1.18
N CYS A 153 6.28 -4.53 2.21
CA CYS A 153 5.71 -4.31 3.53
C CYS A 153 4.53 -3.32 3.49
N LEU A 154 4.62 -2.23 2.72
CA LEU A 154 3.52 -1.28 2.56
C LEU A 154 2.30 -1.90 1.89
N LEU A 155 2.49 -2.76 0.88
CA LEU A 155 1.38 -3.46 0.25
C LEU A 155 0.68 -4.40 1.24
N GLU A 156 1.41 -5.13 2.09
CA GLU A 156 0.80 -5.97 3.12
C GLU A 156 -0.04 -5.15 4.11
N ILE A 157 0.43 -3.96 4.49
CA ILE A 157 -0.29 -3.03 5.37
C ILE A 157 -1.57 -2.53 4.68
N ALA A 158 -1.52 -2.23 3.39
CA ALA A 158 -2.70 -1.84 2.63
C ALA A 158 -3.74 -2.97 2.55
N ARG A 159 -3.32 -4.23 2.30
CA ARG A 159 -4.21 -5.41 2.34
C ARG A 159 -4.84 -5.62 3.71
N TYR A 160 -4.11 -5.32 4.78
CA TYR A 160 -4.68 -5.36 6.13
C TYR A 160 -5.67 -4.23 6.37
N GLY A 161 -5.33 -3.01 6.00
CA GLY A 161 -6.20 -1.84 6.16
C GLY A 161 -7.53 -1.96 5.39
N SER A 162 -7.53 -2.61 4.22
CA SER A 162 -8.73 -2.79 3.40
C SER A 162 -9.86 -3.53 4.12
N GLN A 163 -9.52 -4.43 5.04
CA GLN A 163 -10.47 -5.16 5.88
C GLN A 163 -11.29 -4.23 6.80
N PHE A 164 -10.83 -2.98 6.98
CA PHE A 164 -11.45 -1.97 7.81
C PHE A 164 -11.92 -0.75 7.01
N GLY A 165 -11.96 -0.85 5.67
CA GLY A 165 -12.40 0.22 4.79
C GLY A 165 -11.35 1.30 4.52
N VAL A 166 -10.07 1.07 4.86
CA VAL A 166 -8.98 1.93 4.39
C VAL A 166 -8.81 1.71 2.89
N SER A 167 -8.64 2.80 2.13
CA SER A 167 -8.42 2.69 0.69
C SER A 167 -7.11 1.93 0.41
N VAL A 168 -7.02 1.31 -0.77
CA VAL A 168 -5.84 0.55 -1.20
C VAL A 168 -5.25 1.12 -2.51
N PRO A 169 -3.95 0.90 -2.75
CA PRO A 169 -3.29 1.13 -4.04
C PRO A 169 -3.97 0.37 -5.19
N ALA A 170 -3.77 0.82 -6.43
CA ALA A 170 -4.38 0.19 -7.60
C ALA A 170 -3.88 -1.25 -7.79
N ILE A 171 -2.61 -1.54 -7.47
CA ILE A 171 -2.05 -2.90 -7.57
C ILE A 171 -2.91 -3.92 -6.80
N ILE A 172 -3.32 -3.59 -5.58
CA ILE A 172 -4.12 -4.50 -4.75
C ILE A 172 -5.56 -4.64 -5.31
N LYS A 173 -6.13 -3.57 -5.87
CA LYS A 173 -7.46 -3.66 -6.51
C LYS A 173 -7.43 -4.60 -7.71
N LEU A 174 -6.36 -4.52 -8.50
CA LEU A 174 -6.15 -5.38 -9.67
C LEU A 174 -5.93 -6.84 -9.25
N GLU A 175 -5.11 -7.09 -8.21
CA GLU A 175 -4.94 -8.44 -7.64
C GLU A 175 -6.29 -9.06 -7.24
N ASP A 176 -7.14 -8.30 -6.53
CA ASP A 176 -8.47 -8.76 -6.12
C ASP A 176 -9.41 -9.00 -7.31
N GLU A 177 -9.31 -8.19 -8.37
CA GLU A 177 -10.09 -8.36 -9.60
C GLU A 177 -9.70 -9.64 -10.33
N ILE A 178 -8.39 -9.89 -10.49
CA ILE A 178 -7.84 -11.11 -11.09
C ILE A 178 -8.30 -12.36 -10.31
N GLU A 179 -8.21 -12.34 -8.98
CA GLU A 179 -8.65 -13.51 -8.17
C GLU A 179 -10.15 -13.78 -8.34
N ARG A 180 -10.99 -12.74 -8.44
CA ARG A 180 -12.42 -12.90 -8.71
C ARG A 180 -12.69 -13.47 -10.10
N GLU A 181 -11.91 -13.11 -11.11
CA GLU A 181 -11.99 -13.68 -12.46
C GLU A 181 -11.64 -15.17 -12.44
N ILE A 182 -10.48 -15.52 -11.88
CA ILE A 182 -10.03 -16.91 -11.75
C ILE A 182 -11.07 -17.76 -11.02
N GLN A 183 -11.69 -17.21 -9.97
CA GLN A 183 -12.70 -17.92 -9.19
C GLN A 183 -14.04 -18.09 -9.93
N ARG A 184 -14.39 -17.19 -10.85
CA ARG A 184 -15.55 -17.33 -11.75
C ARG A 184 -15.31 -18.40 -12.81
N ASP A 185 -14.11 -18.41 -13.40
CA ASP A 185 -13.74 -19.39 -14.44
C ASP A 185 -13.71 -20.82 -13.89
N LYS A 186 -13.28 -21.01 -12.63
CA LYS A 186 -13.31 -22.32 -11.95
C LYS A 186 -14.71 -22.86 -11.66
N GLN A 187 -15.74 -22.01 -11.71
CA GLN A 187 -17.15 -22.36 -11.43
C GLN A 187 -17.96 -22.61 -12.71
N THR A 188 -17.36 -22.39 -13.88
CA THR A 188 -17.98 -22.57 -15.21
C THR A 188 -17.45 -23.85 -15.85
#